data_AF-A0A382X1U6-F1
#
_entry.id   AF-A0A382X1U6-F1
#
_cell.length_a   1.000
_cell.length_b   1.000
_cell.length_c   1.000
_cell.angle_alpha   90.00
_cell.angle_beta   90.00
_cell.angle_gamma   90.00
#
_symmetry.space_group_name_H-M   'P 1'
#
loop_
_entity.id
_entity.type
_entity.pdbx_description
1 polymer ?
#
loop_
_entity_poly.entity_id
_entity_poly.type
_entity_poly.pdbx_seq_one_letter_code
_entity_poly.pdbx_strand_id
1 'polypeptide(L)'
;MRGWRLSFILGIILSVQARAGGLPNDEYHTAYSFFSEGLVLVRTGAKEKALSSFVDARRKLEVISRQHATWNPAVVKSLLQKIDAEIIPLARALGITPAQIIGNAPPKAQAHSAR
;
A
#
# COMPACT_ATOMS: atom_id res chain seq x y z
N MET A 1 -41.87 -16.89 40.17
CA MET A 1 -42.45 -16.06 39.08
C MET A 1 -41.69 -14.74 38.99
N ARG A 2 -41.59 -14.20 37.76
CA ARG A 2 -40.99 -12.90 37.34
C ARG A 2 -39.50 -12.96 37.00
N GLY A 3 -39.25 -13.34 35.75
CA GLY A 3 -38.02 -13.01 35.06
C GLY A 3 -37.94 -11.52 34.72
N TRP A 4 -36.73 -11.06 34.46
CA TRP A 4 -36.47 -9.77 33.84
C TRP A 4 -35.50 -10.02 32.69
N ARG A 5 -36.04 -10.08 31.47
CA ARG A 5 -35.27 -9.92 30.24
C ARG A 5 -35.23 -8.43 29.94
N LEU A 6 -34.05 -7.88 29.65
CA LEU A 6 -33.88 -6.74 28.75
C LEU A 6 -32.43 -6.67 28.29
N SER A 7 -32.25 -6.98 27.00
CA SER A 7 -31.08 -6.65 26.21
C SER A 7 -30.85 -5.14 26.22
N PHE A 8 -29.60 -4.71 26.39
CA PHE A 8 -29.05 -3.60 25.62
C PHE A 8 -27.69 -4.02 25.07
N ILE A 9 -27.72 -4.20 23.76
CA ILE A 9 -26.58 -4.26 22.87
C ILE A 9 -25.94 -2.87 22.86
N LEU A 10 -24.63 -2.82 22.64
CA LEU A 10 -23.94 -1.81 21.84
C LEU A 10 -23.53 -0.49 22.52
N GLY A 11 -22.21 -0.23 22.48
CA GLY A 11 -21.56 1.03 22.86
C GLY A 11 -20.88 0.87 24.21
N ILE A 12 -19.59 0.61 24.32
CA ILE A 12 -18.48 1.33 23.70
C ILE A 12 -17.33 0.30 23.58
N ILE A 13 -17.24 -0.40 22.45
CA ILE A 13 -15.97 -1.00 22.01
C ILE A 13 -15.46 -0.08 20.91
N LEU A 14 -15.05 1.13 21.30
CA LEU A 14 -14.15 1.96 20.50
C LEU A 14 -12.77 2.01 21.19
N SER A 15 -12.40 0.91 21.83
CA SER A 15 -11.02 0.61 22.18
C SER A 15 -10.32 0.05 20.94
N VAL A 16 -9.91 0.92 20.03
CA VAL A 16 -8.73 0.79 19.15
C VAL A 16 -8.76 1.94 18.15
N GLN A 17 -8.23 3.07 18.55
CA GLN A 17 -7.25 3.78 17.72
C GLN A 17 -6.07 4.15 18.61
N ALA A 18 -5.51 3.15 19.29
CA ALA A 18 -4.09 3.20 19.54
C ALA A 18 -3.41 3.12 18.18
N ARG A 19 -3.25 4.28 17.52
CA ARG A 19 -2.13 4.50 16.62
C ARG A 19 -0.87 4.44 17.48
N ALA A 20 -0.53 3.22 17.93
CA ALA A 20 0.87 2.90 18.11
C ALA A 20 1.43 3.01 16.70
N GLY A 21 1.91 4.21 16.34
CA GLY A 21 2.72 4.36 15.14
C GLY A 21 3.82 3.34 15.28
N GLY A 22 3.81 2.33 14.40
CA GLY A 22 4.87 1.34 14.42
C GLY A 22 6.19 2.08 14.27
N LEU A 23 7.28 1.52 14.79
CA LEU A 23 8.58 2.12 14.48
C LEU A 23 8.68 2.21 12.95
N PRO A 24 9.11 3.35 12.37
CA PRO A 24 9.11 3.53 10.92
C PRO A 24 9.94 2.45 10.20
N ASN A 25 10.89 1.85 10.91
CA ASN A 25 11.62 0.67 10.44
C ASN A 25 10.72 -0.56 10.25
N ASP A 26 9.84 -0.87 11.21
CA ASP A 26 8.92 -2.01 11.13
C ASP A 26 7.88 -1.81 10.03
N GLU A 27 7.37 -0.57 9.91
CA GLU A 27 6.47 -0.21 8.82
C GLU A 27 7.16 -0.33 7.46
N TYR A 28 8.43 0.06 7.36
CA TYR A 28 9.23 -0.07 6.15
C TYR A 28 9.49 -1.54 5.80
N HIS A 29 9.86 -2.36 6.78
CA HIS A 29 10.02 -3.80 6.57
C HIS A 29 8.73 -4.46 6.11
N THR A 30 7.60 -4.05 6.68
CA THR A 30 6.27 -4.52 6.25
C THR A 30 5.99 -4.11 4.79
N ALA A 31 6.25 -2.86 4.43
CA ALA A 31 6.12 -2.39 3.05
C ALA A 31 7.02 -3.17 2.08
N TYR A 32 8.26 -3.44 2.48
CA TYR A 32 9.22 -4.21 1.69
C TYR A 32 8.78 -5.68 1.53
N SER A 33 8.16 -6.26 2.54
CA SER A 33 7.58 -7.61 2.47
C SER A 33 6.48 -7.67 1.42
N PHE A 34 5.54 -6.72 1.41
CA PHE A 34 4.50 -6.65 0.39
C PHE A 34 5.07 -6.43 -1.02
N PHE A 35 6.10 -5.59 -1.17
CA PHE A 35 6.79 -5.42 -2.45
C PHE A 35 7.41 -6.75 -2.92
N SER A 36 8.09 -7.46 -2.03
CA SER A 36 8.73 -8.75 -2.34
C SER A 36 7.70 -9.82 -2.71
N GLU A 37 6.56 -9.87 -2.00
CA GLU A 37 5.43 -10.74 -2.31
C GLU A 37 4.86 -10.43 -3.70
N GLY A 38 4.66 -9.14 -4.01
CA GLY A 38 4.22 -8.69 -5.33
C GLY A 38 5.12 -9.20 -6.45
N LEU A 39 6.45 -9.11 -6.29
CA LEU A 39 7.42 -9.64 -7.25
C LEU A 39 7.30 -11.17 -7.43
N VAL A 40 7.05 -11.91 -6.36
CA VAL A 40 6.82 -13.36 -6.45
C VAL A 40 5.52 -13.66 -7.20
N LEU A 41 4.44 -12.92 -6.91
CA LEU A 41 3.14 -13.08 -7.55
C LEU A 41 3.19 -12.74 -9.06
N VAL A 42 3.99 -11.76 -9.46
CA VAL A 42 4.25 -11.49 -10.89
C VAL A 42 4.88 -12.71 -11.56
N ARG A 43 5.89 -13.33 -10.93
CA ARG A 43 6.58 -14.50 -11.47
C ARG A 43 5.69 -15.73 -11.57
N THR A 44 4.72 -15.89 -10.66
CA THR A 44 3.76 -17.00 -10.68
C THR A 44 2.52 -16.71 -11.54
N GLY A 45 2.44 -15.53 -12.16
CA GLY A 45 1.35 -15.14 -13.05
C GLY A 45 0.08 -14.62 -12.35
N ALA A 46 0.09 -14.51 -11.01
CA ALA A 46 -1.02 -14.01 -10.22
C ALA A 46 -1.06 -12.47 -10.21
N LYS A 47 -1.31 -11.86 -11.38
CA LYS A 47 -1.16 -10.42 -11.62
C LYS A 47 -2.06 -9.57 -10.73
N GLU A 48 -3.33 -9.91 -10.55
CA GLU A 48 -4.26 -9.14 -9.72
C GLU A 48 -3.81 -9.09 -8.25
N LYS A 49 -3.33 -10.23 -7.74
CA LYS A 49 -2.77 -10.31 -6.38
C LYS A 49 -1.48 -9.51 -6.28
N ALA A 50 -0.60 -9.61 -7.28
CA ALA A 50 0.62 -8.81 -7.34
C ALA A 50 0.33 -7.31 -7.29
N LEU A 51 -0.69 -6.86 -8.05
CA LEU A 51 -1.14 -5.48 -8.01
C LEU A 51 -1.55 -5.07 -6.61
N SER A 52 -2.38 -5.87 -5.94
CA SER A 52 -2.82 -5.61 -4.57
C SER A 52 -1.63 -5.46 -3.61
N SER A 53 -0.68 -6.40 -3.65
CA SER A 53 0.52 -6.34 -2.80
C SER A 53 1.34 -5.08 -3.04
N PHE A 54 1.52 -4.65 -4.30
CA PHE A 54 2.23 -3.41 -4.60
C PHE A 54 1.48 -2.17 -4.09
N VAL A 55 0.16 -2.13 -4.21
CA VAL A 55 -0.66 -1.02 -3.68
C VAL A 55 -0.56 -0.94 -2.16
N ASP A 56 -0.60 -2.07 -1.47
CA ASP A 56 -0.44 -2.12 -0.01
C ASP A 56 0.94 -1.67 0.44
N ALA A 57 2.01 -2.09 -0.27
CA ALA A 57 3.37 -1.61 -0.04
C ALA A 57 3.47 -0.07 -0.18
N ARG A 58 2.90 0.47 -1.26
CA ARG A 58 2.87 1.92 -1.53
C ARG A 58 2.16 2.68 -0.41
N ARG A 59 0.98 2.20 0.00
CA ARG A 59 0.17 2.82 1.04
C ARG A 59 0.91 2.89 2.37
N LYS A 60 1.68 1.85 2.73
CA LYS A 60 2.52 1.85 3.94
C LYS A 60 3.62 2.90 3.85
N LEU A 61 4.31 3.01 2.71
CA LEU A 61 5.35 4.02 2.51
C LEU A 61 4.81 5.45 2.52
N GLU A 62 3.58 5.68 2.03
CA GLU A 62 2.92 6.97 2.17
C GLU A 62 2.59 7.31 3.63
N VAL A 63 2.23 6.31 4.46
CA VAL A 63 2.04 6.51 5.90
C VAL A 63 3.36 6.90 6.56
N ILE A 64 4.45 6.19 6.28
CA ILE A 64 5.80 6.54 6.77
C ILE A 64 6.20 7.95 6.33
N SER A 65 5.96 8.31 5.07
CA SER A 65 6.29 9.65 4.55
C SER A 65 5.50 10.76 5.27
N ARG A 66 4.25 10.50 5.66
CA ARG A 66 3.39 11.47 6.36
C ARG A 66 3.68 11.54 7.86
N GLN A 67 3.92 10.40 8.50
CA GLN A 67 4.05 10.31 9.96
C GLN A 67 5.50 10.42 10.45
N HIS A 68 6.47 10.06 9.61
CA HIS A 68 7.89 9.98 9.91
C HIS A 68 8.73 10.64 8.80
N ALA A 69 8.39 11.87 8.41
CA ALA A 69 8.98 12.55 7.25
C ALA A 69 10.52 12.68 7.27
N THR A 70 11.13 12.72 8.46
CA THR A 70 12.59 12.81 8.64
C THR A 70 13.28 11.45 8.65
N TRP A 71 12.53 10.35 8.74
CA TRP A 71 13.08 9.00 8.76
C TRP A 71 13.39 8.54 7.34
N ASN A 72 14.69 8.47 7.02
CA ASN A 72 15.24 7.93 5.78
C ASN A 72 14.43 8.25 4.50
N PRO A 73 14.15 9.54 4.20
CA PRO A 73 13.25 9.91 3.10
C PRO A 73 13.75 9.45 1.73
N ALA A 74 15.07 9.34 1.55
CA ALA A 74 15.67 8.81 0.32
C ALA A 74 15.34 7.31 0.11
N VAL A 75 15.33 6.53 1.18
CA VAL A 75 15.03 5.09 1.14
C VAL A 75 13.55 4.88 0.82
N VAL A 76 12.67 5.62 1.51
CA VAL A 76 11.22 5.58 1.27
C VAL A 76 10.89 5.98 -0.18
N LYS A 77 11.49 7.07 -0.67
CA LYS A 77 11.34 7.54 -2.06
C LYS A 77 11.82 6.51 -3.07
N SER A 78 12.97 5.89 -2.84
CA SER A 78 13.54 4.86 -3.73
C SER A 78 12.61 3.66 -3.86
N LEU A 79 12.06 3.16 -2.74
CA LEU A 79 11.14 2.03 -2.77
C LEU A 79 9.79 2.39 -3.42
N LEU A 80 9.26 3.60 -3.16
CA LEU A 80 8.06 4.10 -3.85
C LEU A 80 8.24 4.13 -5.37
N GLN A 81 9.39 4.61 -5.87
CA GLN A 81 9.68 4.63 -7.30
C GLN A 81 9.73 3.23 -7.91
N LYS A 82 10.32 2.26 -7.20
CA LYS A 82 10.34 0.85 -7.64
C LYS A 82 8.93 0.26 -7.69
N ILE A 83 8.12 0.52 -6.67
CA ILE A 83 6.73 0.06 -6.63
C ILE A 83 5.91 0.66 -7.77
N ASP A 84 6.02 1.97 -8.00
CA ASP A 84 5.30 2.65 -9.10
C ASP A 84 5.72 2.08 -10.47
N ALA A 85 6.99 1.74 -10.66
CA ALA A 85 7.50 1.11 -11.88
C ALA A 85 6.90 -0.29 -12.13
N GLU A 86 6.52 -1.03 -11.08
CA GLU A 86 5.83 -2.32 -11.18
C GLU A 86 4.31 -2.13 -11.36
N ILE A 87 3.69 -1.19 -10.65
CA ILE A 87 2.23 -0.94 -10.71
C ILE A 87 1.82 -0.47 -12.11
N ILE A 88 2.56 0.44 -12.74
CA ILE A 88 2.16 1.05 -14.02
C ILE A 88 1.94 0.02 -15.14
N PRO A 89 2.93 -0.84 -15.49
CA PRO A 89 2.74 -1.83 -16.55
C PRO A 89 1.69 -2.87 -16.17
N LEU A 90 1.61 -3.25 -14.89
CA LEU A 90 0.73 -4.30 -14.44
C LEU A 90 -0.73 -3.85 -14.40
N ALA A 91 -1.00 -2.61 -13.95
CA ALA A 91 -2.32 -2.00 -14.03
C ALA A 91 -2.81 -1.88 -15.48
N ARG A 92 -1.94 -1.41 -16.40
CA ARG A 92 -2.25 -1.33 -17.83
C ARG A 92 -2.62 -2.69 -18.42
N ALA A 93 -1.86 -3.74 -18.06
CA ALA A 93 -2.14 -5.10 -18.51
C ALA A 93 -3.49 -5.66 -18.02
N LEU A 94 -3.98 -5.16 -16.88
CA LEU A 94 -5.28 -5.52 -16.30
C LEU A 94 -6.42 -4.57 -16.74
N GLY A 95 -6.15 -3.63 -17.65
CA GLY A 95 -7.15 -2.63 -18.08
C GLY A 95 -7.47 -1.57 -17.02
N ILE A 96 -6.66 -1.47 -15.96
CA ILE A 96 -6.82 -0.49 -14.89
C ILE A 96 -5.97 0.74 -15.19
N THR A 97 -6.53 1.94 -14.98
CA THR A 97 -5.78 3.18 -15.21
C THR A 97 -4.80 3.43 -14.05
N PRO A 98 -3.47 3.54 -14.28
CA PRO A 98 -2.50 3.71 -13.19
C PRO A 98 -2.76 4.94 -12.30
N ALA A 99 -3.34 6.01 -12.87
CA ALA A 99 -3.70 7.21 -12.13
C ALA A 99 -4.75 6.95 -11.03
N GLN A 100 -5.62 5.96 -11.20
CA GLN A 100 -6.60 5.55 -10.17
C GLN A 100 -5.93 4.89 -8.96
N ILE A 101 -4.72 4.35 -9.14
CA ILE A 101 -3.98 3.63 -8.11
C ILE A 101 -2.93 4.54 -7.45
N ILE A 102 -2.21 5.31 -8.25
CA ILE A 102 -1.04 6.08 -7.81
C ILE A 102 -1.42 7.51 -7.38
N GLY A 103 -2.57 8.04 -7.83
CA GLY A 103 -2.98 9.42 -7.58
C GLY A 103 -2.03 10.42 -8.24
N ASN A 104 -2.39 10.90 -9.44
CA ASN A 104 -1.57 11.83 -10.24
C ASN A 104 -0.08 11.45 -10.31
N ALA A 105 0.22 10.27 -10.85
CA ALA A 105 1.58 9.94 -11.25
C ALA A 105 2.08 11.02 -12.23
N PRO A 106 3.26 11.65 -12.02
CA PRO A 106 3.79 12.59 -12.99
C PRO A 106 4.03 11.83 -14.31
N PRO A 107 3.55 12.34 -15.46
CA PRO A 107 3.90 11.75 -16.74
C PRO A 107 5.32 12.19 -17.06
N LYS A 108 6.26 11.22 -17.16
CA LYS A 108 7.38 11.14 -18.11
C LYS A 108 8.62 10.51 -17.48
N ALA A 109 8.86 9.26 -17.83
CA ALA A 109 10.14 8.92 -18.44
C ALA A 109 9.82 8.46 -19.85
N GLN A 110 10.47 9.10 -20.82
CA GLN A 110 10.21 8.99 -22.24
C GLN A 110 10.42 7.55 -22.69
N ALA A 111 9.36 6.91 -23.20
CA ALA A 111 9.52 5.89 -24.22
C ALA A 111 9.99 6.62 -25.49
N HIS A 112 11.30 6.89 -25.57
CA HIS A 112 11.97 7.19 -26.82
C HIS A 112 11.92 5.89 -27.64
N SER A 113 10.85 5.75 -28.42
CA SER A 113 10.76 4.74 -29.47
C SER A 113 10.00 5.39 -30.62
N ALA A 114 10.70 6.25 -31.36
CA ALA A 114 10.29 6.69 -32.69
C ALA A 114 11.47 7.38 -33.42
N ARG A 115 12.40 6.57 -33.93
CA ARG A 115 12.96 6.56 -35.30
C ARG A 115 14.39 6.05 -35.32
#